data_AF-A0A139DNP0-F1
#
_entry.id   AF-A0A139DNP0-F1
#
_cell.length_a   1.000
_cell.length_b   1.000
_cell.length_c   1.000
_cell.angle_alpha   90.00
_cell.angle_beta   90.00
_cell.angle_gamma   90.00
#
_symmetry.space_group_name_H-M   'P 1'
#
loop_
_entity.id
_entity.type
_entity.pdbx_description
1 polymer ?
#
loop_
_entity_poly.entity_id
_entity_poly.type
_entity_poly.pdbx_seq_one_letter_code
_entity_poly.pdbx_strand_id
1 'polypeptide(L)'
;MHRPLAHLIFQNDGTLTRITIDTDQAQLAEANGHQIVMNATTLEVLEALAPRSPILLMNDHTWHGILPELHTLVRPTPQSKSAAMPATPPDLPPALVDDRLATLKSIFDPSVDLASYLKLAELDMAHHYRRQPWAKLFTARDADARWHHIYDLSRVTPGEVRATPKATKAASSHLAFRIHAIANLAVRELDYALQIHNTRPADLSVMSAGYS
;
A
#
# COMPACT_ATOMS: atom_id res chain seq x y z
N MET A 1 15.66 19.94 -16.31
CA MET A 1 16.09 18.65 -16.90
C MET A 1 15.54 17.55 -16.01
N HIS A 2 14.69 16.68 -16.53
CA HIS A 2 14.21 15.51 -15.79
C HIS A 2 15.32 14.46 -15.74
N ARG A 3 15.69 13.97 -14.55
CA ARG A 3 16.69 12.91 -14.42
C ARG A 3 16.07 11.59 -14.86
N PRO A 4 16.78 10.77 -15.66
CA PRO A 4 16.34 9.42 -15.97
C PRO A 4 16.26 8.61 -14.67
N LEU A 5 15.16 7.87 -14.49
CA LEU A 5 14.89 7.12 -13.27
C LEU A 5 15.04 5.61 -13.48
N ALA A 6 14.44 5.07 -14.54
CA ALA A 6 14.44 3.64 -14.84
C ALA A 6 14.19 3.38 -16.34
N HIS A 7 14.22 2.12 -16.73
CA HIS A 7 13.83 1.61 -18.04
C HIS A 7 12.50 0.86 -17.92
N LEU A 8 11.60 1.06 -18.87
CA LEU A 8 10.32 0.34 -18.95
C LEU A 8 10.39 -0.68 -20.09
N ILE A 9 10.10 -1.94 -19.79
CA ILE A 9 10.19 -3.06 -20.75
C ILE A 9 8.79 -3.58 -21.03
N PHE A 10 8.42 -3.58 -22.31
CA PHE A 10 7.11 -3.98 -22.80
C PHE A 10 7.22 -5.24 -23.68
N GLN A 11 6.17 -6.05 -23.64
CA GLN A 11 5.92 -7.04 -24.67
C GLN A 11 5.48 -6.36 -25.99
N ASN A 12 5.50 -7.13 -27.07
CA ASN A 12 5.12 -6.65 -28.41
C ASN A 12 3.65 -6.24 -28.52
N ASP A 13 2.80 -6.70 -27.60
CA ASP A 13 1.41 -6.30 -27.48
C ASP A 13 1.22 -4.98 -26.69
N GLY A 14 2.32 -4.36 -26.23
CA GLY A 14 2.31 -3.15 -25.41
C GLY A 14 2.12 -3.42 -23.91
N THR A 15 2.08 -4.67 -23.47
CA THR A 15 1.96 -5.01 -22.04
C THR A 15 3.27 -4.73 -21.31
N LEU A 16 3.24 -3.87 -20.30
CA LEU A 16 4.39 -3.64 -19.41
C LEU A 16 4.70 -4.92 -18.63
N THR A 17 5.95 -5.39 -18.74
CA THR A 17 6.40 -6.62 -18.08
C THR A 17 7.45 -6.39 -17.02
N ARG A 18 8.28 -5.35 -17.15
CA ARG A 18 9.33 -5.07 -16.19
C ARG A 18 9.69 -3.59 -16.15
N ILE A 19 10.07 -3.14 -14.97
CA ILE A 19 10.75 -1.87 -14.71
C ILE A 19 12.12 -2.22 -14.12
N THR A 20 13.19 -1.62 -14.61
CA THR A 20 14.55 -1.88 -14.11
C THR A 20 15.41 -0.62 -14.15
N ILE A 21 16.34 -0.47 -13.21
CA ILE A 21 17.40 0.56 -13.27
C ILE A 21 18.70 0.02 -13.90
N ASP A 22 18.71 -1.27 -14.26
CA ASP A 22 19.84 -1.96 -14.86
C ASP A 22 19.78 -1.83 -16.39
N THR A 23 20.70 -1.03 -16.94
CA THR A 23 20.83 -0.80 -18.38
C THR A 23 21.10 -2.09 -19.15
N ASP A 24 21.88 -3.02 -18.59
CA ASP A 24 22.26 -4.25 -19.27
C ASP A 24 21.03 -5.17 -19.40
N GLN A 25 20.16 -5.20 -18.39
CA GLN A 25 18.88 -5.91 -18.47
C GLN A 25 17.94 -5.30 -19.50
N ALA A 26 17.92 -3.98 -19.63
CA ALA A 26 17.14 -3.31 -20.66
C ALA A 26 17.68 -3.68 -22.05
N GLN A 27 18.99 -3.52 -22.30
CA GLN A 27 19.59 -3.86 -23.60
C GLN A 27 19.40 -5.34 -23.96
N LEU A 28 19.50 -6.25 -22.98
CA LEU A 28 19.23 -7.66 -23.21
C LEU A 28 17.78 -7.92 -23.61
N ALA A 29 16.81 -7.23 -22.99
CA ALA A 29 15.42 -7.34 -23.38
C ALA A 29 15.17 -6.82 -24.81
N GLU A 30 15.83 -5.73 -25.21
CA GLU A 30 15.74 -5.16 -26.56
C GLU A 30 16.27 -6.17 -27.58
N ALA A 31 17.42 -6.78 -27.31
CA ALA A 31 18.00 -7.84 -28.13
C ALA A 31 17.09 -9.07 -28.27
N ASN A 32 16.23 -9.33 -27.27
CA ASN A 32 15.22 -10.39 -27.29
C ASN A 32 13.90 -9.96 -27.98
N GLY A 33 13.86 -8.77 -28.58
CA GLY A 33 12.72 -8.27 -29.34
C GLY A 33 11.63 -7.64 -28.48
N HIS A 34 11.93 -7.21 -27.25
CA HIS A 34 11.03 -6.40 -26.44
C HIS A 34 11.07 -4.92 -26.84
N GLN A 35 9.95 -4.22 -26.66
CA GLN A 35 9.90 -2.76 -26.79
C GLN A 35 10.37 -2.11 -25.50
N ILE A 36 11.21 -1.07 -25.59
CA ILE A 36 11.80 -0.43 -24.41
C ILE A 36 11.67 1.08 -24.45
N VAL A 37 11.25 1.66 -23.32
CA VAL A 37 11.44 3.08 -23.04
C VAL A 37 12.67 3.22 -22.16
N MET A 38 13.76 3.66 -22.77
CA MET A 38 15.00 3.95 -22.06
C MET A 38 14.85 5.27 -21.30
N ASN A 39 15.46 5.35 -20.11
CA ASN A 39 15.59 6.61 -19.37
C ASN A 39 14.25 7.28 -19.02
N ALA A 40 13.24 6.46 -18.71
CA ALA A 40 11.93 6.93 -18.29
C ALA A 40 12.05 7.85 -17.07
N THR A 41 11.27 8.92 -17.10
CA THR A 41 11.17 9.92 -16.05
C THR A 41 10.39 9.39 -14.85
N THR A 42 10.52 10.07 -13.71
CA THR A 42 9.76 9.74 -12.50
C THR A 42 8.24 9.67 -12.73
N LEU A 43 7.70 10.54 -13.59
CA LEU A 43 6.27 10.55 -13.90
C LEU A 43 5.86 9.35 -14.76
N GLU A 44 6.63 9.03 -15.80
CA GLU A 44 6.36 7.86 -16.66
C GLU A 44 6.44 6.55 -15.88
N VAL A 45 7.44 6.43 -14.99
CA VAL A 45 7.56 5.29 -14.08
C VAL A 45 6.34 5.20 -13.17
N LEU A 46 5.88 6.32 -12.60
CA LEU A 46 4.71 6.34 -11.73
C LEU A 46 3.42 5.98 -12.47
N GLU A 47 3.21 6.49 -13.69
CA GLU A 47 2.04 6.19 -14.52
C GLU A 47 2.00 4.73 -14.95
N ALA A 48 3.16 4.14 -15.26
CA ALA A 48 3.29 2.73 -15.60
C ALA A 48 3.06 1.81 -14.39
N LEU A 49 3.44 2.28 -13.21
CA LEU A 49 3.46 1.50 -11.98
C LEU A 49 2.14 1.58 -11.19
N ALA A 50 1.58 2.77 -10.96
CA ALA A 50 0.47 2.96 -10.05
C ALA A 50 -0.90 2.64 -10.68
N PRO A 51 -1.85 2.05 -9.95
CA PRO A 51 -1.78 1.54 -8.57
C PRO A 51 -1.54 0.03 -8.53
N ARG A 52 -0.51 -0.48 -9.23
CA ARG A 52 -0.15 -1.92 -9.24
C ARG A 52 0.86 -2.22 -8.13
N SER A 53 0.92 -3.48 -7.71
CA SER A 53 2.00 -3.96 -6.84
C SER A 53 3.34 -3.90 -7.61
N PRO A 54 4.39 -3.28 -7.04
CA PRO A 54 5.73 -3.25 -7.64
C PRO A 54 6.37 -4.63 -7.77
N ILE A 55 5.99 -5.61 -6.92
CA ILE A 55 6.54 -6.98 -6.96
C ILE A 55 6.32 -7.62 -8.34
N LEU A 56 5.22 -7.26 -9.01
CA LEU A 56 4.88 -7.79 -10.33
C LEU A 56 5.77 -7.25 -11.46
N LEU A 57 6.47 -6.14 -11.24
CA LEU A 57 7.14 -5.38 -12.29
C LEU A 57 8.64 -5.20 -12.02
N MET A 58 9.10 -5.29 -10.78
CA MET A 58 10.50 -5.00 -10.47
C MET A 58 11.00 -5.79 -9.26
N ASN A 59 12.32 -5.88 -9.17
CA ASN A 59 12.99 -6.45 -7.99
C ASN A 59 13.20 -5.40 -6.89
N ASP A 60 13.61 -5.85 -5.70
CA ASP A 60 13.83 -4.98 -4.55
C ASP A 60 14.91 -3.92 -4.77
N HIS A 61 15.95 -4.26 -5.53
CA HIS A 61 17.04 -3.33 -5.85
C HIS A 61 16.53 -2.15 -6.69
N THR A 62 15.75 -2.45 -7.73
CA THR A 62 15.13 -1.43 -8.59
C THR A 62 14.19 -0.55 -7.77
N TRP A 63 13.32 -1.16 -6.97
CA TRP A 63 12.37 -0.42 -6.15
C TRP A 63 13.06 0.54 -5.18
N HIS A 64 14.08 0.10 -4.45
CA HIS A 64 14.86 0.99 -3.59
C HIS A 64 15.58 2.09 -4.36
N GLY A 65 16.03 1.80 -5.59
CA GLY A 65 16.66 2.80 -6.45
C GLY A 65 15.69 3.92 -6.85
N ILE A 66 14.42 3.59 -7.11
CA ILE A 66 13.44 4.55 -7.63
C ILE A 66 12.57 5.20 -6.55
N LEU A 67 12.32 4.51 -5.43
CA LEU A 67 11.40 4.95 -4.38
C LEU A 67 11.72 6.35 -3.83
N PRO A 68 12.99 6.75 -3.60
CA PRO A 68 13.30 8.10 -3.14
C PRO A 68 12.84 9.19 -4.10
N GLU A 69 13.01 8.98 -5.40
CA GLU A 69 12.60 9.94 -6.43
C GLU A 69 11.07 9.96 -6.57
N LEU A 70 10.40 8.80 -6.51
CA LEU A 70 8.92 8.73 -6.48
C LEU A 70 8.35 9.49 -5.26
N HIS A 71 9.00 9.37 -4.10
CA HIS A 71 8.58 10.05 -2.88
C HIS A 71 8.64 11.59 -3.00
N THR A 72 9.53 12.14 -3.84
CA THR A 72 9.59 13.60 -4.08
C THR A 72 8.32 14.15 -4.74
N LEU A 73 7.54 13.30 -5.42
CA LEU A 73 6.28 13.68 -6.03
C LEU A 73 5.14 13.82 -5.02
N VAL A 74 5.31 13.30 -3.80
CA VAL A 74 4.30 13.38 -2.75
C VAL A 74 4.17 14.83 -2.28
N ARG A 75 3.03 15.44 -2.56
CA ARG A 75 2.69 16.77 -2.05
C ARG A 75 1.98 16.65 -0.70
N PRO A 76 2.26 17.54 0.26
CA PRO A 76 1.49 17.61 1.49
C PRO A 76 0.03 17.94 1.14
N THR A 77 -0.86 16.97 1.33
CA THR A 77 -2.29 17.16 1.08
C THR A 77 -2.92 17.78 2.34
N PRO A 78 -3.71 18.87 2.21
CA PRO A 78 -4.47 19.39 3.34
C PRO A 78 -5.39 18.30 3.88
N GLN A 79 -5.29 18.02 5.19
CA GLN A 79 -5.84 16.85 5.88
C GLN A 79 -7.38 16.75 5.93
N SER A 80 -8.15 17.56 5.18
CA SER A 80 -9.60 17.66 5.34
C SER A 80 -10.46 16.82 4.39
N LYS A 81 -9.89 15.96 3.54
CA LYS A 81 -10.71 15.11 2.68
C LYS A 81 -11.24 13.91 3.48
N SER A 82 -12.54 13.87 3.80
CA SER A 82 -13.23 12.75 4.48
C SER A 82 -13.22 11.41 3.70
N ALA A 83 -12.39 11.30 2.67
CA ALA A 83 -12.28 10.17 1.76
C ALA A 83 -10.80 9.81 1.48
N ALA A 84 -9.85 10.20 2.33
CA ALA A 84 -8.47 9.72 2.23
C ALA A 84 -8.34 8.30 2.81
N MET A 85 -7.38 7.52 2.32
CA MET A 85 -7.02 6.24 2.93
C MET A 85 -6.61 6.41 4.40
N PRO A 86 -6.87 5.42 5.26
CA PRO A 86 -6.43 5.44 6.64
C PRO A 86 -4.89 5.49 6.74
N ALA A 87 -4.40 5.90 7.91
CA ALA A 87 -2.96 5.86 8.22
C ALA A 87 -2.40 4.45 7.96
N THR A 88 -1.19 4.37 7.40
CA THR A 88 -0.59 3.11 6.97
C THR A 88 0.61 2.82 7.85
N PRO A 89 0.42 2.07 8.94
CA PRO A 89 1.50 1.86 9.88
C PRO A 89 2.55 0.89 9.34
N PRO A 90 3.83 1.06 9.76
CA PRO A 90 4.92 0.18 9.31
C PRO A 90 4.73 -1.30 9.69
N ASP A 91 3.93 -1.59 10.72
CA ASP A 91 3.64 -2.92 11.23
C ASP A 91 2.35 -3.54 10.68
N LEU A 92 1.78 -2.96 9.61
CA LEU A 92 0.55 -3.47 9.00
C LEU A 92 0.75 -4.93 8.51
N PRO A 93 -0.12 -5.87 8.92
CA PRO A 93 -0.05 -7.27 8.48
C PRO A 93 -0.11 -7.41 6.95
N PRO A 94 0.65 -8.35 6.35
CA PRO A 94 0.70 -8.54 4.89
C PRO A 94 -0.69 -8.73 4.25
N ALA A 95 -1.56 -9.53 4.88
CA ALA A 95 -2.93 -9.75 4.39
C ALA A 95 -3.75 -8.46 4.25
N LEU A 96 -3.47 -7.46 5.08
CA LEU A 96 -4.15 -6.16 5.02
C LEU A 96 -3.47 -5.19 4.07
N VAL A 97 -2.16 -5.34 3.83
CA VAL A 97 -1.47 -4.59 2.77
C VAL A 97 -2.09 -4.92 1.41
N ASP A 98 -2.28 -6.21 1.11
CA ASP A 98 -2.91 -6.68 -0.12
C ASP A 98 -4.31 -6.11 -0.29
N ASP A 99 -5.11 -6.18 0.77
CA ASP A 99 -6.50 -5.76 0.78
C ASP A 99 -6.64 -4.22 0.63
N ARG A 100 -5.70 -3.46 1.21
CA ARG A 100 -5.59 -2.02 1.02
C ARG A 100 -5.13 -1.66 -0.39
N LEU A 101 -4.14 -2.35 -0.97
CA LEU A 101 -3.72 -2.12 -2.35
C LEU A 101 -4.84 -2.42 -3.35
N ALA A 102 -5.57 -3.52 -3.16
CA ALA A 102 -6.73 -3.87 -3.97
C ALA A 102 -7.84 -2.81 -3.87
N THR A 103 -8.14 -2.35 -2.66
CA THR A 103 -9.10 -1.25 -2.45
C THR A 103 -8.62 0.01 -3.14
N LEU A 104 -7.36 0.41 -2.92
CA LEU A 104 -6.78 1.62 -3.50
C LEU A 104 -6.84 1.60 -5.02
N LYS A 105 -6.55 0.46 -5.65
CA LYS A 105 -6.63 0.28 -7.10
C LYS A 105 -8.00 0.63 -7.68
N SER A 106 -9.08 0.42 -6.92
CA SER A 106 -10.45 0.75 -7.37
C SER A 106 -10.83 2.23 -7.24
N ILE A 107 -10.13 3.00 -6.40
CA ILE A 107 -10.48 4.38 -6.05
C ILE A 107 -9.34 5.39 -6.30
N PHE A 108 -8.23 4.94 -6.89
CA PHE A 108 -6.97 5.65 -6.92
C PHE A 108 -7.08 7.02 -7.60
N ASP A 109 -6.73 8.06 -6.85
CA ASP A 109 -6.54 9.42 -7.34
C ASP A 109 -5.10 9.86 -6.98
N PRO A 110 -4.18 10.01 -7.95
CA PRO A 110 -2.79 10.40 -7.67
C PRO A 110 -2.66 11.68 -6.84
N SER A 111 -3.63 12.61 -6.93
CA SER A 111 -3.62 13.86 -6.17
C SER A 111 -3.91 13.69 -4.68
N VAL A 112 -4.49 12.54 -4.29
CA VAL A 112 -4.91 12.22 -2.91
C VAL A 112 -4.16 11.01 -2.36
N ASP A 113 -3.92 10.01 -3.20
CA ASP A 113 -3.56 8.66 -2.80
C ASP A 113 -2.09 8.31 -3.02
N LEU A 114 -1.32 9.15 -3.72
CA LEU A 114 0.07 8.82 -4.05
C LEU A 114 0.89 8.49 -2.80
N ALA A 115 0.72 9.24 -1.72
CA ALA A 115 1.40 8.96 -0.45
C ALA A 115 1.03 7.59 0.12
N SER A 116 -0.26 7.25 0.13
CA SER A 116 -0.77 5.98 0.64
C SER A 116 -0.34 4.82 -0.25
N TYR A 117 -0.36 5.01 -1.57
CA TYR A 117 0.11 4.05 -2.55
C TYR A 117 1.58 3.70 -2.32
N LEU A 118 2.47 4.70 -2.24
CA LEU A 118 3.89 4.42 -2.05
C LEU A 118 4.14 3.68 -0.73
N LYS A 119 3.47 4.06 0.38
CA LYS A 119 3.58 3.36 1.66
C LYS A 119 3.16 1.90 1.57
N LEU A 120 2.02 1.63 0.94
CA LEU A 120 1.52 0.27 0.79
C LEU A 120 2.40 -0.56 -0.15
N ALA A 121 2.84 0.02 -1.27
CA ALA A 121 3.77 -0.62 -2.19
C ALA A 121 5.11 -0.95 -1.51
N GLU A 122 5.60 -0.08 -0.64
CA GLU A 122 6.82 -0.32 0.14
C GLU A 122 6.63 -1.43 1.18
N LEU A 123 5.48 -1.49 1.87
CA LEU A 123 5.18 -2.59 2.78
C LEU A 123 5.08 -3.92 2.04
N ASP A 124 4.42 -3.93 0.88
CA ASP A 124 4.29 -5.10 0.02
C ASP A 124 5.68 -5.64 -0.38
N MET A 125 6.55 -4.76 -0.90
CA MET A 125 7.95 -5.11 -1.21
C MET A 125 8.71 -5.59 0.03
N ALA A 126 8.61 -4.87 1.15
CA ALA A 126 9.34 -5.21 2.36
C ALA A 126 8.95 -6.60 2.91
N HIS A 127 7.65 -6.93 2.88
CA HIS A 127 7.15 -8.24 3.28
C HIS A 127 7.62 -9.34 2.32
N HIS A 128 7.52 -9.12 1.01
CA HIS A 128 7.95 -10.09 -0.01
C HIS A 128 9.44 -10.42 0.10
N TYR A 129 10.28 -9.41 0.29
CA TYR A 129 11.73 -9.55 0.40
C TYR A 129 12.23 -9.71 1.85
N ARG A 130 11.33 -9.85 2.83
CA ARG A 130 11.62 -10.06 4.26
C ARG A 130 12.60 -9.05 4.86
N ARG A 131 12.40 -7.78 4.54
CA ARG A 131 13.23 -6.67 5.02
C ARG A 131 12.40 -5.66 5.81
N GLN A 132 13.09 -4.71 6.45
CA GLN A 132 12.40 -3.58 7.06
C GLN A 132 11.97 -2.58 5.97
N PRO A 133 10.80 -1.93 6.13
CA PRO A 133 10.37 -0.91 5.21
C PRO A 133 11.19 0.38 5.38
N TRP A 134 11.26 1.20 4.33
CA TRP A 134 12.01 2.43 4.29
C TRP A 134 11.35 3.49 5.17
N ALA A 135 11.89 3.65 6.39
CA ALA A 135 11.31 4.49 7.44
C ALA A 135 10.99 5.93 7.01
N LYS A 136 11.74 6.50 6.05
CA LYS A 136 11.52 7.89 5.56
C LYS A 136 10.18 8.10 4.87
N LEU A 137 9.52 7.03 4.45
CA LEU A 137 8.21 7.08 3.80
C LEU A 137 7.06 7.24 4.79
N PHE A 138 7.28 6.88 6.05
CA PHE A 138 6.26 6.87 7.09
C PHE A 138 6.35 8.14 7.91
N THR A 139 5.21 8.82 8.06
CA THR A 139 5.13 10.01 8.91
C THR A 139 5.10 9.61 10.38
N ALA A 140 5.33 10.56 11.29
CA ALA A 140 5.15 10.33 12.72
C ALA A 140 3.76 9.75 13.03
N ARG A 141 2.71 10.26 12.36
CA ARG A 141 1.35 9.73 12.48
C ARG A 141 1.24 8.25 12.09
N ASP A 142 1.92 7.82 11.03
CA ASP A 142 1.90 6.41 10.62
C ASP A 142 2.66 5.54 11.62
N ALA A 143 3.79 6.02 12.12
CA ALA A 143 4.60 5.33 13.13
C ALA A 143 3.87 5.20 14.48
N ASP A 144 3.12 6.24 14.88
CA ASP A 144 2.33 6.26 16.11
C ASP A 144 1.08 5.38 16.01
N ALA A 145 0.54 5.21 14.79
CA ALA A 145 -0.66 4.45 14.50
C ALA A 145 -0.40 2.93 14.43
N ARG A 146 0.33 2.35 15.40
CA ARG A 146 0.57 0.90 15.45
C ARG A 146 -0.71 0.13 15.17
N TRP A 147 -0.66 -0.87 14.30
CA TRP A 147 -1.85 -1.63 13.88
C TRP A 147 -2.68 -2.11 15.08
N HIS A 148 -2.00 -2.66 16.09
CA HIS A 148 -2.63 -3.14 17.33
C HIS A 148 -3.28 -2.06 18.19
N HIS A 149 -2.89 -0.79 18.04
CA HIS A 149 -3.50 0.33 18.75
C HIS A 149 -4.74 0.87 18.02
N ILE A 150 -4.74 0.85 16.67
CA ILE A 150 -5.90 1.27 15.87
C ILE A 150 -7.09 0.33 16.14
N TYR A 151 -6.80 -0.97 16.25
CA TYR A 151 -7.80 -2.02 16.45
C TYR A 151 -7.67 -2.69 17.82
N ASP A 152 -7.35 -1.91 18.86
CA ASP A 152 -7.38 -2.36 20.25
C ASP A 152 -8.83 -2.67 20.66
N LEU A 153 -9.21 -3.94 20.55
CA LEU A 153 -10.56 -4.43 20.84
C LEU A 153 -10.94 -4.28 22.32
N SER A 154 -9.99 -4.03 23.23
CA SER A 154 -10.31 -3.72 24.63
C SER A 154 -11.05 -2.38 24.78
N ARG A 155 -11.01 -1.53 23.75
CA ARG A 155 -11.66 -0.22 23.69
C ARG A 155 -12.89 -0.19 22.78
N VAL A 156 -13.22 -1.29 22.11
CA VAL A 156 -14.32 -1.35 21.13
C VAL A 156 -15.55 -1.98 21.78
N THR A 157 -16.58 -1.18 22.03
CA THR A 157 -17.87 -1.68 22.49
C THR A 157 -18.54 -2.48 21.37
N PRO A 158 -18.99 -3.74 21.57
CA PRO A 158 -19.55 -4.60 20.51
C PRO A 158 -20.74 -4.01 19.72
N GLY A 159 -21.36 -2.93 20.20
CA GLY A 159 -22.49 -2.24 19.57
C GLY A 159 -22.13 -1.12 18.59
N GLU A 160 -20.89 -0.60 18.58
CA GLU A 160 -20.51 0.55 17.74
C GLU A 160 -20.01 0.15 16.34
N VAL A 161 -19.71 -1.13 16.16
CA VAL A 161 -19.01 -1.67 14.99
C VAL A 161 -19.91 -1.85 13.75
N ARG A 162 -21.23 -1.93 13.90
CA ARG A 162 -22.16 -2.27 12.81
C ARG A 162 -22.94 -1.10 12.23
N ALA A 163 -22.40 0.12 12.30
CA ALA A 163 -22.95 1.22 11.52
C ALA A 163 -22.48 1.11 10.06
N THR A 164 -23.14 0.26 9.26
CA THR A 164 -23.06 0.34 7.79
C THR A 164 -23.34 1.79 7.40
N PRO A 165 -22.45 2.46 6.64
CA PRO A 165 -22.70 3.84 6.23
C PRO A 165 -24.04 3.90 5.50
N LYS A 166 -25.04 4.57 6.08
CA LYS A 166 -26.28 4.85 5.36
C LYS A 166 -25.90 5.68 4.14
N ALA A 167 -26.16 5.16 2.95
CA ALA A 167 -25.90 5.85 1.70
C ALA A 167 -26.60 7.22 1.71
N THR A 168 -25.83 8.27 1.94
CA THR A 168 -26.31 9.65 1.88
C THR A 168 -26.57 9.95 0.40
N LYS A 169 -27.85 10.01 0.03
CA LYS A 169 -28.29 10.53 -1.27
C LYS A 169 -27.82 11.98 -1.39
N ALA A 170 -26.73 12.23 -2.13
CA ALA A 170 -26.33 13.48 -2.81
C ALA A 170 -24.80 13.75 -2.88
N ALA A 171 -23.93 12.75 -2.69
CA ALA A 171 -22.54 12.88 -3.13
C ALA A 171 -22.41 12.47 -4.61
N SER A 172 -21.54 13.14 -5.38
CA SER A 172 -21.16 12.71 -6.72
C SER A 172 -20.82 11.22 -6.70
N SER A 173 -21.26 10.46 -7.72
CA SER A 173 -21.18 8.99 -7.75
C SER A 173 -19.78 8.46 -7.39
N HIS A 174 -18.73 9.19 -7.79
CA HIS A 174 -17.35 8.86 -7.48
C HIS A 174 -16.96 9.06 -6.01
N LEU A 175 -17.35 10.18 -5.39
CA LEU A 175 -17.05 10.43 -3.97
C LEU A 175 -17.81 9.45 -3.07
N ALA A 176 -19.07 9.17 -3.41
CA ALA A 176 -19.89 8.18 -2.70
C ALA A 176 -19.26 6.77 -2.79
N PHE A 177 -18.83 6.37 -3.99
CA PHE A 177 -18.14 5.10 -4.22
C PHE A 177 -16.85 5.00 -3.39
N ARG A 178 -16.05 6.06 -3.38
CA ARG A 178 -14.80 6.13 -2.62
C ARG A 178 -15.01 6.01 -1.11
N ILE A 179 -15.97 6.76 -0.55
CA ILE A 179 -16.32 6.68 0.87
C ILE A 179 -16.76 5.26 1.23
N HIS A 180 -17.58 4.64 0.36
CA HIS A 180 -18.07 3.28 0.59
C HIS A 180 -16.94 2.24 0.55
N ALA A 181 -16.02 2.35 -0.42
CA ALA A 181 -14.86 1.46 -0.52
C ALA A 181 -13.97 1.53 0.73
N ILE A 182 -13.70 2.74 1.23
CA ILE A 182 -12.90 2.97 2.44
C ILE A 182 -13.63 2.45 3.69
N ALA A 183 -14.94 2.65 3.79
CA ALA A 183 -15.72 2.12 4.90
C ALA A 183 -15.73 0.58 4.91
N ASN A 184 -15.89 -0.06 3.75
CA ASN A 184 -15.85 -1.52 3.63
C ASN A 184 -14.47 -2.08 3.98
N LEU A 185 -13.39 -1.38 3.61
CA LEU A 185 -12.03 -1.72 4.03
C LEU A 185 -11.91 -1.71 5.56
N ALA A 186 -12.40 -0.65 6.23
CA ALA A 186 -12.35 -0.56 7.69
C ALA A 186 -13.10 -1.71 8.39
N VAL A 187 -14.23 -2.16 7.81
CA VAL A 187 -14.97 -3.34 8.31
C VAL A 187 -14.12 -4.62 8.19
N ARG A 188 -13.50 -4.86 7.04
CA ARG A 188 -12.66 -6.06 6.84
C ARG A 188 -11.41 -6.06 7.72
N GLU A 189 -10.81 -4.89 7.92
CA GLU A 189 -9.70 -4.69 8.84
C GLU A 189 -10.07 -5.04 10.30
N LEU A 190 -11.26 -4.63 10.73
CA LEU A 190 -11.78 -4.97 12.04
C LEU A 190 -12.13 -6.45 12.18
N ASP A 191 -12.74 -7.05 11.16
CA ASP A 191 -13.01 -8.50 11.13
C ASP A 191 -11.71 -9.31 11.24
N TYR A 192 -10.65 -8.87 10.56
CA TYR A 192 -9.31 -9.47 10.68
C TYR A 192 -8.76 -9.34 12.11
N ALA A 193 -8.87 -8.16 12.73
CA ALA A 193 -8.46 -7.96 14.13
C ALA A 193 -9.23 -8.87 15.10
N LEU A 194 -10.55 -9.00 14.92
CA LEU A 194 -11.41 -9.88 15.73
C LEU A 194 -11.01 -11.36 15.57
N GLN A 195 -10.71 -11.81 14.35
CA GLN A 195 -10.25 -13.18 14.10
C GLN A 195 -8.93 -13.48 14.80
N ILE A 196 -7.94 -12.57 14.72
CA ILE A 196 -6.66 -12.73 15.44
C ILE A 196 -6.87 -12.77 16.95
N HIS A 197 -7.75 -11.92 17.49
CA HIS A 197 -8.02 -11.90 18.93
C HIS A 197 -8.68 -13.20 19.40
N ASN A 198 -9.65 -13.72 18.66
CA ASN A 198 -10.37 -14.95 19.01
C ASN A 198 -9.56 -16.22 18.77
N THR A 199 -8.48 -16.16 17.98
CA THR A 199 -7.57 -17.28 17.75
C THR A 199 -6.36 -17.29 18.68
N ARG A 200 -6.16 -16.25 19.51
CA ARG A 200 -5.22 -16.34 20.63
C ARG A 200 -5.77 -17.36 21.64
N PRO A 201 -5.06 -18.46 21.94
CA PRO A 201 -5.52 -19.38 22.97
C PRO A 201 -5.64 -18.64 24.30
N ALA A 202 -6.73 -18.90 25.04
CA ALA A 202 -6.95 -18.41 26.39
C ALA A 202 -5.91 -18.95 27.42
N ASP A 203 -4.95 -19.75 26.98
CA ASP A 203 -3.95 -20.42 27.81
C ASP A 203 -2.68 -19.60 27.98
N LEU A 204 -2.74 -18.59 28.85
CA LEU A 204 -1.59 -18.22 29.69
C LEU A 204 -1.94 -18.22 31.18
N SER A 205 -3.14 -18.67 31.57
CA SER A 205 -3.58 -18.71 32.96
C SER A 205 -3.26 -20.02 33.71
N VAL A 206 -2.58 -21.00 33.09
CA VAL A 206 -2.33 -22.32 33.72
C VAL A 206 -0.85 -22.58 34.08
N MET A 207 0.11 -21.70 33.74
CA MET A 207 1.53 -21.93 34.07
C MET A 207 2.08 -21.21 35.31
N SER A 208 1.24 -20.73 36.24
CA SER A 208 1.70 -20.19 37.53
C SER A 208 1.31 -21.04 38.76
N ALA A 209 0.61 -22.16 38.58
CA ALA A 209 0.28 -23.09 39.66
C ALA A 209 1.15 -24.36 39.55
N GLY A 210 2.46 -24.24 39.78
CA GLY A 210 3.35 -25.40 39.64
C GLY A 210 4.82 -25.16 39.92
N TYR A 211 5.16 -24.35 40.91
CA TYR A 211 6.44 -24.46 41.61
C TYR A 211 6.14 -24.31 43.11
N SER A 212 5.91 -25.46 43.74
CA SER A 212 6.07 -25.65 45.18
C SER A 212 7.54 -25.90 45.50
#